data_AF-A0A9W4T615-F1
#
_entry.id   AF-A0A9W4T615-F1
#
_cell.length_a   1.000
_cell.length_b   1.000
_cell.length_c   1.000
_cell.angle_alpha   90.00
_cell.angle_beta   90.00
_cell.angle_gamma   90.00
#
_symmetry.space_group_name_H-M   'P 1'
#
loop_
_entity.id
_entity.type
_entity.pdbx_description
1 polymer ?
#
loop_
_entity_poly.entity_id
_entity_poly.type
_entity_poly.pdbx_seq_one_letter_code
_entity_poly.pdbx_strand_id
1 'polypeptide(L)'
;MDLFEHLQCVVCRELKPNPQEVQCCHRLFCLDCVESLTNTRVCSICQQETSFVENTFASQLINVKLSDDSMSEDDFSFSPNFIGTNLQQTIINRASNYLSRITPNTRNRSDPNAFHITILNLEDKRINIFVEKSDTIKIVKFKLEQKDGTAPQYQRLIFRGKQLEDNYTISHYKIETDSVIHLVKRYNGS
;
A
#
# COMPACT_ATOMS: atom_id res chain seq x y z
N MET A 1 -0.43 11.34 -2.28
CA MET A 1 0.58 10.42 -1.73
C MET A 1 1.25 9.80 -2.94
N ASP A 2 2.55 10.00 -3.04
CA ASP A 2 3.28 9.90 -4.31
C ASP A 2 3.43 8.46 -4.79
N LEU A 3 3.14 8.28 -6.06
CA LEU A 3 3.40 7.04 -6.80
C LEU A 3 4.83 6.53 -6.57
N PHE A 4 5.78 7.45 -6.44
CA PHE A 4 7.20 7.16 -6.37
C PHE A 4 7.66 6.61 -5.02
N GLU A 5 6.99 6.95 -3.91
CA GLU A 5 7.28 6.32 -2.61
C GLU A 5 7.00 4.80 -2.64
N HIS A 6 5.99 4.40 -3.42
CA HIS A 6 5.63 2.99 -3.58
C HIS A 6 6.55 2.24 -4.56
N LEU A 7 7.37 2.97 -5.32
CA LEU A 7 8.35 2.43 -6.25
C LEU A 7 9.75 2.27 -5.62
N GLN A 8 9.97 2.81 -4.42
CA GLN A 8 11.24 2.70 -3.71
C GLN A 8 11.46 1.29 -3.16
N CYS A 9 12.73 0.89 -3.09
CA CYS A 9 13.12 -0.33 -2.39
C CYS A 9 12.74 -0.23 -0.90
N VAL A 10 12.04 -1.24 -0.38
CA VAL A 10 11.60 -1.23 1.03
C VAL A 10 12.77 -1.25 2.02
N VAL A 11 13.94 -1.73 1.60
CA VAL A 11 15.14 -1.82 2.46
C VAL A 11 15.93 -0.51 2.44
N CYS A 12 16.37 -0.06 1.27
CA CYS A 12 17.23 1.13 1.16
C CYS A 12 16.48 2.45 0.90
N ARG A 13 15.17 2.40 0.62
CA ARG A 13 14.32 3.55 0.28
C ARG A 13 14.75 4.35 -0.95
N GLU A 14 15.60 3.76 -1.78
CA GLU A 14 16.03 4.36 -3.04
C GLU A 14 15.19 3.83 -4.23
N LEU A 15 15.02 4.69 -5.24
CA LEU A 15 14.54 4.27 -6.56
C LEU A 15 15.69 3.61 -7.32
N LYS A 16 15.54 2.33 -7.64
CA LYS A 16 16.54 1.56 -8.40
C LYS A 16 15.92 1.02 -9.68
N PRO A 17 16.64 1.01 -10.81
CA PRO A 17 16.07 0.73 -12.13
C PRO A 17 15.59 -0.72 -12.33
N ASN A 18 16.05 -1.66 -11.48
CA ASN A 18 15.70 -3.09 -11.56
C ASN A 18 15.00 -3.57 -10.28
N PRO A 19 13.81 -3.03 -9.96
CA PRO A 19 13.08 -3.44 -8.77
C PRO A 19 12.61 -4.90 -8.89
N GLN A 20 12.83 -5.66 -7.83
CA GLN A 20 12.35 -7.00 -7.60
C GLN A 20 11.07 -6.94 -6.78
N GLU A 21 9.98 -7.46 -7.32
CA GLU A 21 8.69 -7.52 -6.64
C GLU A 21 8.48 -8.89 -5.98
N VAL A 22 8.04 -8.86 -4.73
CA VAL A 22 7.56 -10.06 -4.04
C VAL A 22 6.09 -10.33 -4.34
N GLN A 23 5.75 -11.57 -4.65
CA GLN A 23 4.37 -11.95 -4.99
C GLN A 23 3.42 -11.94 -3.78
N CYS A 24 3.93 -12.03 -2.53
CA CYS A 24 3.08 -12.08 -1.33
C CYS A 24 2.41 -10.74 -0.98
N CYS A 25 3.11 -9.62 -1.19
CA CYS A 25 2.69 -8.30 -0.76
C CYS A 25 2.95 -7.20 -1.79
N HIS A 26 3.41 -7.57 -2.99
CA HIS A 26 3.65 -6.65 -4.10
C HIS A 26 4.56 -5.46 -3.76
N ARG A 27 5.49 -5.67 -2.82
CA ARG A 27 6.49 -4.68 -2.42
C ARG A 27 7.75 -4.82 -3.28
N LEU A 28 8.38 -3.69 -3.55
CA LEU A 28 9.60 -3.63 -4.36
C LEU A 28 10.85 -3.64 -3.49
N PHE A 29 11.85 -4.38 -3.95
CA PHE A 29 13.20 -4.45 -3.41
C PHE A 29 14.17 -4.13 -4.53
N CYS A 30 15.33 -3.55 -4.26
CA CYS A 30 16.38 -3.49 -5.29
C CYS A 30 17.15 -4.81 -5.32
N LEU A 31 17.78 -5.10 -6.47
CA LEU A 31 18.59 -6.30 -6.66
C LEU A 31 19.67 -6.44 -5.58
N ASP A 32 20.42 -5.37 -5.29
CA ASP A 32 21.48 -5.36 -4.27
C ASP A 32 20.97 -5.77 -2.88
N CYS A 33 19.78 -5.27 -2.49
CA CYS A 33 19.17 -5.62 -1.22
C CYS A 33 18.64 -7.05 -1.21
N VAL A 34 18.16 -7.58 -2.34
CA VAL A 34 17.76 -9.00 -2.44
C VAL A 34 18.97 -9.92 -2.33
N GLU A 35 20.08 -9.60 -2.99
CA GLU A 35 21.31 -10.40 -2.93
C GLU A 35 21.94 -10.40 -1.53
N SER A 36 21.79 -9.28 -0.80
CA SER A 36 22.23 -9.17 0.60
C SER A 36 21.35 -9.99 1.58
N LEU A 37 20.11 -10.33 1.18
CA LEU A 37 19.22 -11.24 1.92
C LEU A 37 19.63 -12.70 1.60
N THR A 38 20.84 -13.05 2.04
CA THR A 38 21.64 -14.22 1.66
C THR A 38 21.01 -15.63 1.75
N ASN A 39 19.73 -15.82 2.09
CA ASN A 39 19.12 -17.16 2.00
C ASN A 39 17.59 -17.27 2.09
N THR A 40 16.80 -16.23 1.81
CA THR A 40 15.38 -16.28 2.18
C THR A 40 14.47 -16.12 0.98
N ARG A 41 13.90 -17.24 0.51
CA ARG A 41 12.59 -17.26 -0.17
C ARG A 41 11.48 -16.72 0.74
N VAL A 42 11.75 -15.88 1.72
CA VAL A 42 10.81 -15.38 2.72
C VAL A 42 10.84 -13.87 2.64
N CYS A 43 9.68 -13.27 2.44
CA CYS A 43 9.56 -11.83 2.40
C CYS A 43 9.83 -11.23 3.78
N SER A 44 10.70 -10.23 3.87
CA SER A 44 10.99 -9.52 5.12
C SER A 44 9.81 -8.71 5.68
N ILE A 45 8.76 -8.50 4.87
CA ILE A 45 7.55 -7.76 5.25
C ILE A 45 6.46 -8.71 5.74
N CYS A 46 6.08 -9.67 4.89
CA CYS A 46 4.94 -10.55 5.17
C CYS A 46 5.36 -11.85 5.89
N GLN A 47 6.66 -12.15 6.00
CA GLN A 47 7.23 -13.40 6.52
C GLN A 47 6.71 -14.68 5.83
N GLN A 48 6.14 -14.56 4.62
CA GLN A 48 5.69 -15.69 3.82
C GLN A 48 6.74 -16.10 2.81
N GLU A 49 6.71 -17.38 2.43
CA GLU A 49 7.50 -17.83 1.30
C GLU A 49 7.09 -17.13 0.01
N THR A 50 8.05 -16.56 -0.72
CA THR A 50 7.86 -15.80 -1.96
C THR A 50 9.06 -15.99 -2.87
N SER A 51 8.83 -15.79 -4.16
CA SER A 51 9.87 -15.48 -5.12
C SER A 51 10.03 -13.96 -5.24
N PHE A 52 11.24 -13.53 -5.59
CA PHE A 52 11.56 -12.20 -6.05
C PHE A 52 11.61 -12.25 -7.57
N VAL A 53 10.82 -11.43 -8.24
CA VAL A 53 10.76 -11.39 -9.70
C VAL A 53 10.93 -9.95 -10.14
N GLU A 54 11.75 -9.71 -11.15
CA GLU A 54 11.92 -8.38 -11.70
C GLU A 54 10.57 -7.83 -12.19
N ASN A 55 10.24 -6.62 -11.73
CA ASN A 55 9.06 -5.93 -12.19
C ASN A 55 9.44 -4.91 -13.26
N THR A 56 9.41 -5.38 -14.51
CA THR A 56 9.71 -4.58 -15.70
C THR A 56 8.80 -3.36 -15.86
N PHE A 57 7.58 -3.41 -15.32
CA PHE A 57 6.66 -2.27 -15.35
C PHE A 57 7.06 -1.19 -14.33
N ALA A 58 7.45 -1.58 -13.12
CA ALA A 58 8.02 -0.68 -12.13
C ALA A 58 9.35 -0.10 -12.62
N SER A 59 10.21 -0.90 -13.28
CA SER A 59 11.43 -0.42 -13.95
C SER A 59 11.13 0.73 -14.92
N GLN A 60 10.08 0.58 -15.75
CA GLN A 60 9.67 1.62 -16.70
C GLN A 60 9.24 2.91 -15.99
N LEU A 61 8.44 2.81 -14.93
CA LEU A 61 8.00 3.98 -14.17
C LEU A 61 9.16 4.70 -13.46
N ILE A 62 10.07 3.92 -12.88
CA ILE A 62 11.27 4.45 -12.21
C ILE A 62 12.15 5.16 -13.23
N ASN A 63 12.39 4.56 -14.40
CA ASN A 63 13.21 5.16 -15.44
C ASN A 63 12.61 6.46 -15.97
N VAL A 64 11.28 6.55 -16.11
CA VAL A 64 10.59 7.81 -16.45
C VAL A 64 10.85 8.88 -15.39
N LYS A 65 10.84 8.54 -14.09
CA LYS A 65 11.14 9.51 -13.02
C LYS A 65 12.61 9.90 -12.96
N LEU A 66 13.52 8.97 -13.26
CA LEU A 66 14.96 9.21 -13.26
C LEU A 66 15.41 10.00 -14.51
N SER A 67 14.63 10.02 -15.59
CA SER A 67 14.95 10.75 -16.82
C SER A 67 14.47 12.20 -16.86
N ASP A 68 13.51 12.58 -15.99
CA ASP A 68 12.92 13.93 -15.98
C ASP A 68 13.21 14.68 -14.66
N ASP A 69 14.24 15.53 -14.67
CA ASP A 69 14.59 16.45 -13.56
C ASP A 69 13.55 17.57 -13.33
N SER A 70 12.52 17.68 -14.18
CA SER A 70 11.58 18.82 -14.24
C SER A 70 10.14 18.51 -13.81
N MET A 71 9.83 17.29 -13.39
CA MET A 71 8.45 16.94 -12.99
C MET A 71 8.19 17.18 -11.50
N SER A 72 7.45 18.25 -11.21
CA SER A 72 6.90 18.58 -9.89
C SER A 72 5.85 17.55 -9.43
N GLU A 73 5.77 17.36 -8.12
CA GLU A 73 4.92 16.39 -7.39
C GLU A 73 3.41 16.54 -7.69
N ASP A 74 2.99 17.70 -8.21
CA ASP A 74 1.58 18.05 -8.43
C ASP A 74 0.98 17.56 -9.77
N ASP A 75 1.81 17.15 -10.74
CA ASP A 75 1.35 16.72 -12.07
C ASP A 75 0.85 15.26 -12.12
N PHE A 76 0.99 14.51 -11.02
CA PHE A 76 0.33 13.21 -10.83
C PHE A 76 -1.04 13.32 -10.17
N SER A 77 -1.64 14.52 -10.14
CA SER A 77 -3.07 14.64 -9.88
C SER A 77 -3.82 13.91 -11.00
N PHE A 78 -4.44 12.78 -10.65
CA PHE A 78 -5.36 12.02 -11.51
C PHE A 78 -6.53 12.93 -11.93
N SER A 79 -6.30 13.77 -12.95
CA SER A 79 -7.34 14.45 -13.68
C SER A 79 -7.70 13.57 -14.88
N PRO A 80 -8.93 13.03 -14.97
CA PRO A 80 -9.35 12.16 -16.07
C PRO A 80 -9.30 12.81 -17.46
N ASN A 81 -8.89 14.08 -17.57
CA ASN A 81 -9.02 14.90 -18.76
C ASN A 81 -7.68 15.31 -19.40
N PHE A 82 -6.56 14.66 -19.08
CA PHE A 82 -5.31 14.95 -19.78
C PHE A 82 -5.26 14.19 -21.12
N ILE A 83 -5.42 14.92 -22.22
CA ILE A 83 -5.32 14.41 -23.59
C ILE A 83 -3.82 14.28 -23.92
N GLY A 84 -3.25 13.11 -23.63
CA GLY A 84 -1.88 12.72 -23.99
C GLY A 84 -1.90 11.58 -25.02
N THR A 85 -0.89 11.51 -25.88
CA THR A 85 -0.78 10.55 -26.98
C THR A 85 -1.08 9.08 -26.60
N ASN A 86 -1.47 8.24 -27.58
CA ASN A 86 -1.86 6.82 -27.38
C ASN A 86 -0.87 5.97 -26.54
N LEU A 87 0.41 6.33 -26.51
CA LEU A 87 1.44 5.68 -25.68
C LEU A 87 1.35 6.09 -24.19
N GLN A 88 1.11 7.38 -23.90
CA GLN A 88 0.92 7.87 -22.54
C GLN A 88 -0.37 7.34 -21.91
N GLN A 89 -1.47 7.28 -22.67
CA GLN A 89 -2.74 6.70 -22.18
C GLN A 89 -2.59 5.22 -21.78
N THR A 90 -1.79 4.46 -22.52
CA THR A 90 -1.53 3.03 -22.23
C THR A 90 -0.67 2.84 -20.98
N ILE A 91 0.34 3.71 -20.79
CA ILE A 91 1.19 3.71 -19.59
C ILE A 91 0.37 4.13 -18.36
N ILE A 92 -0.49 5.14 -18.47
CA ILE A 92 -1.40 5.60 -17.41
C ILE A 92 -2.40 4.51 -17.01
N ASN A 93 -2.97 3.79 -17.99
CA ASN A 93 -3.91 2.69 -17.72
C ASN A 93 -3.22 1.47 -17.09
N ARG A 94 -1.97 1.18 -17.48
CA ARG A 94 -1.16 0.12 -16.86
C ARG A 94 -0.67 0.51 -15.47
N ALA A 95 -0.31 1.77 -15.26
CA ALA A 95 0.05 2.34 -13.96
C ALA A 95 -1.13 2.28 -13.00
N SER A 96 -2.34 2.59 -13.45
CA SER A 96 -3.58 2.50 -12.65
C SER A 96 -3.88 1.06 -12.21
N ASN A 97 -3.64 0.07 -13.08
CA ASN A 97 -3.81 -1.34 -12.74
C ASN A 97 -2.72 -1.87 -11.80
N TYR A 98 -1.47 -1.48 -12.02
CA TYR A 98 -0.35 -1.81 -11.13
C TYR A 98 -0.56 -1.19 -9.74
N LEU A 99 -0.87 0.11 -9.69
CA LEU A 99 -1.22 0.87 -8.48
C LEU A 99 -2.36 0.23 -7.69
N SER A 100 -3.39 -0.26 -8.36
CA SER A 100 -4.49 -0.95 -7.68
C SER A 100 -4.12 -2.28 -7.03
N ARG A 101 -2.98 -2.88 -7.40
CA ARG A 101 -2.43 -4.10 -6.81
C ARG A 101 -1.47 -3.81 -5.65
N ILE A 102 -0.69 -2.73 -5.75
CA ILE A 102 0.30 -2.31 -4.73
C ILE A 102 -0.28 -1.39 -3.65
N THR A 103 -1.36 -0.68 -3.96
CA THR A 103 -2.14 0.14 -3.03
C THR A 103 -3.59 -0.31 -3.11
N PRO A 104 -4.19 -0.88 -2.06
CA PRO A 104 -5.62 -1.03 -2.03
C PRO A 104 -6.25 0.36 -1.86
N ASN A 105 -6.47 1.01 -3.01
CA ASN A 105 -7.22 2.24 -3.27
C ASN A 105 -6.81 3.54 -2.55
N THR A 106 -6.10 4.38 -3.30
CA THR A 106 -6.65 5.70 -3.69
C THR A 106 -7.50 5.52 -4.96
N ARG A 107 -8.73 5.01 -4.84
CA ARG A 107 -9.76 5.23 -5.88
C ARG A 107 -10.76 6.22 -5.33
N ASN A 108 -10.93 7.29 -6.12
CA ASN A 108 -12.04 8.22 -6.16
C ASN A 108 -12.79 8.53 -4.84
N ARG A 109 -12.71 9.80 -4.42
CA ARG A 109 -13.64 10.46 -3.46
C ARG A 109 -15.13 10.39 -3.84
N SER A 110 -15.50 9.65 -4.88
CA SER A 110 -16.82 9.59 -5.51
C SER A 110 -17.42 8.17 -5.55
N ASP A 111 -16.85 7.18 -4.87
CA ASP A 111 -17.51 5.89 -4.68
C ASP A 111 -18.58 5.99 -3.57
N PRO A 112 -19.88 5.78 -3.87
CA PRO A 112 -20.97 5.87 -2.88
C PRO A 112 -20.87 4.83 -1.76
N ASN A 113 -20.02 3.80 -1.89
CA ASN A 113 -19.80 2.78 -0.87
C ASN A 113 -18.55 3.01 0.00
N ALA A 114 -17.77 4.06 -0.27
CA ALA A 114 -16.64 4.45 0.55
C ALA A 114 -17.10 5.36 1.71
N PHE A 115 -16.67 5.03 2.92
CA PHE A 115 -16.97 5.82 4.12
C PHE A 115 -15.74 5.91 5.01
N HIS A 116 -15.83 6.74 6.04
CA HIS A 116 -14.74 6.91 7.00
C HIS A 116 -15.04 6.13 8.28
N ILE A 117 -13.98 5.57 8.85
CA ILE A 117 -14.00 4.94 10.17
C ILE A 117 -12.93 5.58 11.04
N THR A 118 -13.16 5.55 12.36
CA THR A 118 -12.22 6.08 13.34
C THR A 118 -11.46 4.94 13.99
N ILE A 119 -10.14 5.02 13.94
CA ILE A 119 -9.25 4.13 14.67
C ILE A 119 -8.70 4.86 15.89
N LEU A 120 -8.85 4.27 17.07
CA LEU A 120 -8.26 4.76 18.31
C LEU A 120 -7.02 3.94 18.65
N ASN A 121 -5.89 4.59 18.87
CA ASN A 121 -4.73 3.93 19.46
C ASN A 121 -4.88 3.83 20.99
N LEU A 122 -3.88 3.23 21.66
CA LEU A 122 -3.84 3.11 23.13
C LEU A 122 -3.67 4.44 23.87
N GLU A 123 -3.37 5.53 23.16
CA GLU A 123 -3.23 6.89 23.67
C GLU A 123 -4.47 7.74 23.37
N ASP A 124 -5.59 7.10 22.97
CA ASP A 124 -6.83 7.75 22.53
C ASP A 124 -6.69 8.72 21.34
N LYS A 125 -5.60 8.63 20.59
CA LYS A 125 -5.40 9.35 19.33
C LYS A 125 -6.35 8.80 18.27
N ARG A 126 -7.15 9.70 17.70
CA ARG A 126 -8.08 9.41 16.60
C ARG A 126 -7.37 9.46 15.26
N ILE A 127 -7.45 8.36 14.52
CA ILE A 127 -6.91 8.21 13.17
C ILE A 127 -8.08 7.90 12.24
N ASN A 128 -8.39 8.82 11.34
CA ASN A 128 -9.46 8.62 10.37
C ASN A 128 -8.92 7.99 9.10
N ILE A 129 -9.54 6.90 8.65
CA ILE A 129 -9.19 6.21 7.42
C ILE A 129 -10.43 5.99 6.54
N PHE A 130 -10.21 6.00 5.23
CA PHE A 130 -11.25 5.73 4.24
C PHE A 130 -11.29 4.24 3.89
N VAL A 131 -12.47 3.63 4.03
CA VAL A 131 -12.69 2.21 3.80
C VAL A 131 -13.93 1.98 2.94
N GLU A 132 -13.92 0.86 2.24
CA GLU A 132 -15.06 0.36 1.47
C GLU A 132 -15.65 -0.87 2.16
N LYS A 133 -16.94 -1.15 1.94
CA LYS A 133 -17.59 -2.37 2.47
C LYS A 133 -16.93 -3.68 2.00
N SER A 134 -16.30 -3.65 0.84
CA SER A 134 -15.56 -4.75 0.22
C SER A 134 -14.13 -4.89 0.74
N ASP A 135 -13.58 -3.88 1.42
CA ASP A 135 -12.22 -3.94 1.93
C ASP A 135 -12.07 -5.06 2.95
N THR A 136 -10.98 -5.82 2.83
CA THR A 136 -10.58 -6.80 3.84
C THR A 136 -9.86 -6.13 4.99
N ILE A 137 -9.85 -6.76 6.16
CA ILE A 137 -9.08 -6.26 7.31
C ILE A 137 -7.59 -6.15 6.99
N LYS A 138 -7.06 -7.06 6.14
CA LYS A 138 -5.69 -6.94 5.60
C LYS A 138 -5.48 -5.58 4.92
N ILE A 139 -6.40 -5.19 4.04
CA ILE A 139 -6.36 -3.90 3.33
C ILE A 139 -6.44 -2.72 4.32
N VAL A 140 -7.33 -2.79 5.31
CA VAL A 140 -7.50 -1.75 6.33
C VAL A 140 -6.22 -1.52 7.12
N LYS A 141 -5.50 -2.60 7.48
CA LYS A 141 -4.20 -2.51 8.17
C LYS A 141 -3.11 -1.84 7.31
N PHE A 142 -3.07 -2.12 6.02
CA PHE A 142 -2.19 -1.42 5.09
C PHE A 142 -2.52 0.07 4.97
N LYS A 143 -3.81 0.43 4.89
CA LYS A 143 -4.24 1.84 4.90
C LYS A 143 -3.85 2.55 6.20
N LEU A 144 -3.89 1.84 7.32
CA LEU A 144 -3.48 2.37 8.62
C LEU A 144 -1.96 2.54 8.77
N GLU A 145 -1.16 1.64 8.18
CA GLU A 145 0.31 1.75 8.17
C GLU A 145 0.75 3.11 7.59
N GLN A 146 0.11 3.55 6.51
CA GLN A 146 0.39 4.86 5.90
C GLN A 146 0.07 6.06 6.80
N LYS A 147 -0.78 5.89 7.82
CA LYS A 147 -1.21 6.97 8.73
C LYS A 147 -0.51 6.96 10.07
N ASP A 148 -0.19 5.78 10.60
CA ASP A 148 0.38 5.59 11.93
C ASP A 148 1.83 5.08 11.90
N GLY A 149 2.32 4.62 10.76
CA GLY A 149 3.68 4.10 10.57
C GLY A 149 3.92 2.69 11.15
N THR A 150 2.92 2.09 11.80
CA THR A 150 3.03 0.72 12.33
C THR A 150 2.82 -0.30 11.22
N ALA A 151 3.76 -1.25 11.02
CA ALA A 151 3.60 -2.29 10.00
C ALA A 151 2.38 -3.21 10.28
N PRO A 152 1.68 -3.74 9.26
CA PRO A 152 0.45 -4.52 9.41
C PRO A 152 0.56 -5.72 10.37
N GLN A 153 1.71 -6.41 10.41
CA GLN A 153 1.89 -7.54 11.33
C GLN A 153 1.89 -7.14 12.81
N TYR A 154 2.23 -5.89 13.11
CA TYR A 154 2.25 -5.34 14.46
C TYR A 154 0.93 -4.65 14.85
N GLN A 155 -0.05 -4.63 13.93
CA GLN A 155 -1.37 -4.06 14.18
C GLN A 155 -2.38 -5.14 14.58
N ARG A 156 -3.00 -4.96 15.75
CA ARG A 156 -4.18 -5.73 16.16
C ARG A 156 -5.38 -4.79 16.22
N LEU A 157 -6.34 -4.99 15.32
CA LEU A 157 -7.58 -4.24 15.29
C LEU A 157 -8.66 -4.98 16.09
N ILE A 158 -9.35 -4.25 16.96
CA ILE A 158 -10.41 -4.77 17.84
C ILE A 158 -11.68 -3.96 17.62
N PHE A 159 -12.78 -4.65 17.34
CA PHE A 159 -14.10 -4.03 17.17
C PHE A 159 -15.13 -4.80 18.00
N ARG A 160 -15.90 -4.08 18.84
CA ARG A 160 -16.93 -4.67 19.72
C ARG A 160 -16.40 -5.87 20.54
N GLY A 161 -15.18 -5.75 21.06
CA GLY A 161 -14.52 -6.80 21.85
C GLY A 161 -13.98 -7.99 21.04
N LYS A 162 -14.16 -8.02 19.72
CA LYS A 162 -13.63 -9.08 18.84
C LYS A 162 -12.39 -8.59 18.09
N GLN A 163 -11.34 -9.40 18.10
CA GLN A 163 -10.19 -9.16 17.23
C GLN A 163 -10.58 -9.41 15.77
N LEU A 164 -10.24 -8.46 14.91
CA LEU A 164 -10.49 -8.55 13.48
C LEU A 164 -9.42 -9.41 12.81
N GLU A 165 -9.88 -10.32 11.94
CA GLU A 165 -9.05 -11.24 11.17
C GLU A 165 -8.91 -10.79 9.71
N ASP A 166 -7.70 -10.97 9.16
CA ASP A 166 -7.25 -10.40 7.89
C ASP A 166 -8.08 -10.82 6.66
N ASN A 167 -8.66 -12.01 6.70
CA ASN A 167 -9.38 -12.62 5.58
C ASN A 167 -10.84 -12.19 5.45
N TYR A 168 -11.37 -11.44 6.44
CA TYR A 168 -12.75 -10.98 6.44
C TYR A 168 -12.86 -9.53 5.99
N THR A 169 -14.04 -9.15 5.50
CA THR A 169 -14.33 -7.81 5.00
C THR A 169 -14.91 -6.89 6.08
N ILE A 170 -14.87 -5.58 5.84
CA ILE A 170 -15.59 -4.56 6.62
C ILE A 170 -17.09 -4.91 6.73
N SER A 171 -17.70 -5.32 5.62
CA SER A 171 -19.11 -5.75 5.59
C SER A 171 -19.39 -7.01 6.43
N HIS A 172 -18.45 -7.96 6.49
CA HIS A 172 -18.59 -9.15 7.33
C HIS A 172 -18.74 -8.80 8.82
N TYR A 173 -17.97 -7.82 9.30
CA TYR A 173 -18.05 -7.34 10.68
C TYR A 173 -19.16 -6.32 10.93
N LYS A 174 -19.96 -5.97 9.89
CA LYS A 174 -20.99 -4.93 9.97
C LYS A 174 -20.43 -3.61 10.50
N ILE A 175 -19.23 -3.26 10.05
CA ILE A 175 -18.61 -1.97 10.32
C ILE A 175 -19.29 -0.95 9.40
N GLU A 176 -19.78 0.14 10.01
CA GLU A 176 -20.49 1.22 9.34
C GLU A 176 -19.74 2.54 9.51
N THR A 177 -20.23 3.59 8.85
CA THR A 177 -19.72 4.96 9.04
C THR A 177 -19.66 5.32 10.51
N ASP A 178 -18.60 6.04 10.91
CA ASP A 178 -18.35 6.48 12.29
C ASP A 178 -18.10 5.36 13.31
N SER A 179 -17.97 4.11 12.85
CA SER A 179 -17.56 3.01 13.73
C SER A 179 -16.17 3.26 14.30
N VAL A 180 -16.03 2.98 15.60
CA VAL A 180 -14.76 3.09 16.32
C VAL A 180 -14.11 1.72 16.43
N ILE A 181 -12.88 1.61 15.91
CA ILE A 181 -12.03 0.42 16.00
C ILE A 181 -10.82 0.74 16.87
N HIS A 182 -10.46 -0.15 17.79
CA HIS A 182 -9.29 0.03 18.63
C HIS A 182 -8.06 -0.64 18.00
N LEU A 183 -6.96 0.10 17.86
CA LEU A 183 -5.64 -0.38 17.46
C LEU A 183 -4.82 -0.69 18.71
N VAL A 184 -4.42 -1.95 18.84
CA VAL A 184 -3.40 -2.40 19.80
C VAL A 184 -2.12 -2.69 19.03
N LYS A 185 -1.04 -1.97 19.36
CA LYS A 185 0.28 -2.21 18.79
C LYS A 185 0.94 -3.39 19.52
N ARG A 186 1.50 -4.33 18.77
CA ARG A 186 2.34 -5.39 19.31
C ARG A 186 3.79 -4.96 19.15
N TYR A 187 4.45 -4.66 20.25
CA TYR A 187 5.90 -4.52 20.27
C TYR A 187 6.47 -5.90 20.59
N ASN A 188 7.15 -6.53 19.64
CA ASN A 188 8.03 -7.63 19.99
C ASN A 188 9.18 -7.01 20.76
N GLY A 189 9.20 -7.19 22.08
CA GLY A 189 10.34 -6.81 22.91
C GLY A 189 11.57 -7.60 22.44
N SER A 190 12.59 -6.88 21.99
CA SER A 190 13.95 -7.37 21.83
C SER A 190 14.62 -7.53 23.20
#